data_AF-A0A0B8Q5E1-F1
#
_entry.id   AF-A0A0B8Q5E1-F1
#
_cell.length_a   1.000
_cell.length_b   1.000
_cell.length_c   1.000
_cell.angle_alpha   90.00
_cell.angle_beta   90.00
_cell.angle_gamma   90.00
#
_symmetry.space_group_name_H-M   'P 1'
#
loop_
_entity.id
_entity.type
_entity.pdbx_description
1 polymer ?
#
loop_
_entity_poly.entity_id
_entity_poly.type
_entity_poly.pdbx_seq_one_letter_code
_entity_poly.pdbx_strand_id
1 'polypeptide(L)'
;MVASANGTVDIHNREKGIDLVFTADHLKGQYGEFTLDKDSGEWTYTLDSKGHQDLAQGETHTEVMQVTATNTFGLSKTLEVTVTVKGTNDIPVITSQAQTGATKEDDVLSASGQVTASDIDHGAVLTYTPDNTQANMANSR
;
A
#
# COMPACT_ATOMS: atom_id res chain seq x y z
N MET A 1 3.04 -4.88 1.28
CA MET A 1 3.11 -4.51 -0.15
C MET A 1 4.44 -3.81 -0.43
N VAL A 2 5.06 -3.98 -1.61
CA VAL A 2 6.19 -3.14 -2.08
C VAL A 2 5.82 -2.66 -3.49
N ALA A 3 5.35 -1.42 -3.61
CA ALA A 3 5.24 -0.77 -4.91
C ALA A 3 6.29 0.34 -4.96
N SER A 4 7.05 0.37 -6.03
CA SER A 4 7.94 1.47 -6.38
C SER A 4 7.65 1.86 -7.82
N ALA A 5 7.81 3.14 -8.13
CA ALA A 5 7.72 3.67 -9.48
C ALA A 5 9.08 4.24 -9.88
N ASN A 6 9.48 4.06 -11.14
CA ASN A 6 10.74 4.52 -11.67
C ASN A 6 10.55 5.08 -13.08
N GLY A 7 11.42 6.00 -13.48
CA GLY A 7 11.38 6.59 -14.82
C GLY A 7 12.56 7.50 -15.10
N THR A 8 12.53 8.13 -16.27
CA THR A 8 13.54 9.10 -16.71
C THR A 8 12.86 10.43 -17.02
N VAL A 9 13.53 11.53 -16.70
CA VAL A 9 13.12 12.87 -17.13
C VAL A 9 13.70 13.12 -18.52
N ASP A 10 12.90 12.88 -19.56
CA ASP A 10 13.32 13.15 -20.95
C ASP A 10 13.11 14.64 -21.30
N ILE A 11 14.22 15.37 -21.38
CA ILE A 11 14.23 16.74 -21.89
C ILE A 11 14.90 16.73 -23.25
N HIS A 12 14.05 16.77 -24.28
CA HIS A 12 14.47 17.00 -25.65
C HIS A 12 15.07 18.41 -25.79
N ASN A 13 16.35 18.58 -25.48
CA ASN A 13 17.09 19.72 -25.97
C ASN A 13 17.43 19.46 -27.44
N ARG A 14 16.95 20.32 -28.36
CA ARG A 14 17.30 20.24 -29.78
C ARG A 14 18.77 20.60 -30.06
N GLU A 15 19.51 21.06 -29.06
CA GLU A 15 20.93 21.39 -29.15
C GLU A 15 21.79 20.21 -28.64
N LYS A 16 22.37 19.45 -29.57
CA LYS A 16 23.34 18.39 -29.25
C LYS A 16 24.54 18.97 -28.48
N GLY A 17 24.86 18.40 -27.32
CA GLY A 17 26.14 18.62 -26.62
C GLY A 17 26.12 19.64 -25.48
N ILE A 18 24.96 19.95 -24.90
CA ILE A 18 24.86 20.81 -23.71
C ILE A 18 24.57 19.94 -22.50
N ASP A 19 25.46 19.97 -21.51
CA ASP A 19 25.25 19.31 -20.23
C ASP A 19 24.08 19.97 -19.49
N LEU A 20 23.18 19.15 -18.96
CA LEU A 20 22.06 19.57 -18.13
C LEU A 20 22.32 19.14 -16.69
N VAL A 21 21.90 19.97 -15.74
CA VAL A 21 21.84 19.62 -14.33
C VAL A 21 20.38 19.64 -13.91
N PHE A 22 19.92 18.55 -13.30
CA PHE A 22 18.56 18.39 -12.81
C PHE A 22 18.47 18.65 -11.31
N THR A 23 17.44 19.38 -10.88
CA THR A 23 17.10 19.65 -9.49
C THR A 23 15.62 19.35 -9.24
N ALA A 24 15.28 18.80 -8.09
CA ALA A 24 13.89 18.54 -7.70
C ALA A 24 13.46 19.50 -6.59
N ASP A 25 12.25 20.04 -6.70
CA ASP A 25 11.60 20.79 -5.62
C ASP A 25 10.56 19.84 -4.98
N HIS A 26 10.75 19.54 -3.69
CA HIS A 26 10.00 18.57 -2.85
C HIS A 26 10.46 17.10 -2.93
N LEU A 27 11.35 16.70 -2.02
CA LEU A 27 11.88 15.33 -1.90
C LEU A 27 11.23 14.49 -0.78
N LYS A 28 9.97 14.79 -0.43
CA LYS A 28 9.15 13.89 0.37
C LYS A 28 7.70 14.01 -0.08
N GLY A 29 7.20 12.95 -0.70
CA GLY A 29 5.79 12.80 -0.99
C GLY A 29 5.01 12.38 0.27
N GLN A 30 3.69 12.39 0.16
CA GLN A 30 2.76 11.88 1.13
C GLN A 30 2.90 10.36 1.33
N TYR A 31 3.21 9.62 0.26
CA TYR A 31 3.26 8.16 0.28
C TYR A 31 4.67 7.58 0.27
N GLY A 32 5.71 8.40 0.11
CA GLY A 32 7.07 7.93 -0.08
C GLY A 32 8.09 9.02 -0.40
N GLU A 33 9.28 8.56 -0.77
CA GLU A 33 10.43 9.39 -1.08
C GLU A 33 10.73 9.37 -2.58
N PHE A 34 10.82 10.55 -3.18
CA PHE A 34 11.29 10.76 -4.54
C PHE A 34 12.80 11.01 -4.50
N THR A 35 13.57 10.32 -5.36
CA THR A 35 15.00 10.56 -5.55
C THR A 35 15.27 10.82 -7.03
N LEU A 36 16.17 11.76 -7.32
CA LEU A 36 16.53 12.17 -8.67
C LEU A 36 18.05 12.19 -8.81
N ASP A 37 18.56 11.51 -9.82
CA ASP A 37 19.92 11.65 -10.28
C ASP A 37 20.06 12.97 -11.06
N LYS A 38 20.88 13.88 -10.53
CA LYS A 38 21.04 15.24 -11.05
C LYS A 38 21.77 15.31 -12.39
N ASP A 39 22.43 14.24 -12.83
CA ASP A 39 23.27 14.22 -14.02
C ASP A 39 22.57 13.44 -15.16
N SER A 40 21.90 12.34 -14.84
CA SER A 40 21.16 11.53 -15.82
C SER A 40 19.68 11.91 -15.94
N GLY A 41 19.10 12.53 -14.90
CA GLY A 41 17.66 12.77 -14.81
C GLY A 41 16.84 11.49 -14.53
N GLU A 42 17.49 10.39 -14.16
CA GLU A 42 16.82 9.18 -13.67
C GLU A 42 16.21 9.44 -12.30
N TRP A 43 15.00 8.93 -12.07
CA TRP A 43 14.34 9.09 -10.78
C TRP A 43 13.73 7.78 -10.27
N THR A 44 13.62 7.69 -8.95
CA THR A 44 12.97 6.59 -8.24
C THR A 44 11.99 7.15 -7.23
N TYR A 45 10.84 6.49 -7.07
CA TYR A 45 9.89 6.75 -6.00
C TYR A 45 9.74 5.51 -5.13
N THR A 46 10.10 5.63 -3.85
CA THR A 46 10.08 4.54 -2.88
C THR A 46 8.96 4.78 -1.87
N LEU A 47 7.98 3.87 -1.81
CA LEU A 47 6.88 3.99 -0.85
C LEU A 47 7.35 3.83 0.60
N ASP A 48 6.87 4.72 1.48
CA ASP A 48 7.03 4.64 2.92
C ASP A 48 6.15 3.52 3.49
N SER A 49 6.70 2.67 4.36
CA SER A 49 6.02 1.46 4.87
C SER A 49 4.71 1.68 5.66
N LYS A 50 4.33 2.93 5.95
CA LYS A 50 3.17 3.27 6.80
C LYS A 50 2.13 4.18 6.15
N GLY A 51 2.49 4.91 5.10
CA GLY A 51 1.60 5.93 4.52
C GLY A 51 0.54 5.40 3.56
N HIS A 52 0.61 4.12 3.20
CA HIS A 52 -0.23 3.52 2.14
C HIS A 52 -0.93 2.21 2.56
N GLN A 53 -0.80 1.80 3.83
CA GLN A 53 -1.31 0.50 4.29
C GLN A 53 -2.84 0.47 4.39
N ASP A 54 -3.49 1.63 4.39
CA ASP A 54 -4.93 1.78 4.45
C ASP A 54 -5.58 1.94 3.07
N LEU A 55 -4.80 2.00 1.99
CA LEU A 55 -5.33 2.16 0.65
C LEU A 55 -5.99 0.87 0.17
N ALA A 56 -7.31 0.91 -0.05
CA ALA A 56 -8.07 -0.26 -0.49
C ALA A 56 -7.65 -0.75 -1.88
N GLN A 57 -7.99 -2.00 -2.21
CA GLN A 57 -7.74 -2.54 -3.54
C GLN A 57 -8.36 -1.66 -4.64
N GLY A 58 -7.51 -1.15 -5.52
CA GLY A 58 -7.95 -0.32 -6.64
C GLY A 58 -8.11 1.16 -6.31
N GLU A 59 -8.00 1.55 -5.03
CA GLU A 59 -7.85 2.95 -4.64
C GLU A 59 -6.57 3.51 -5.26
N THR A 60 -6.62 4.72 -5.79
CA THR A 60 -5.51 5.33 -6.53
C THR A 60 -5.33 6.77 -6.10
N HIS A 61 -4.08 7.13 -5.79
CA HIS A 61 -3.68 8.49 -5.45
C HIS A 61 -2.54 8.94 -6.35
N THR A 62 -2.53 10.23 -6.67
CA THR A 62 -1.51 10.82 -7.56
C THR A 62 -0.73 11.90 -6.85
N GLU A 63 0.58 11.91 -7.05
CA GLU A 63 1.49 12.93 -6.56
C GLU A 63 2.25 13.54 -7.72
N VAL A 64 2.50 14.84 -7.64
CA VAL A 64 3.23 15.59 -8.67
C VAL A 64 4.52 16.12 -8.08
N MET A 65 5.65 15.67 -8.62
CA MET A 65 6.98 16.14 -8.26
C MET A 65 7.47 17.11 -9.34
N GLN A 66 8.06 18.24 -8.97
CA GLN A 66 8.58 19.21 -9.93
C GLN A 66 10.09 19.03 -10.09
N VAL A 67 10.52 18.78 -11.33
CA VAL A 67 11.93 18.66 -11.72
C VAL A 67 12.30 19.81 -12.62
N THR A 68 13.34 20.56 -12.26
CA THR A 68 13.91 21.63 -13.08
C THR A 68 15.24 21.19 -13.66
N ALA A 69 15.40 21.29 -14.97
CA ALA A 69 16.70 21.14 -15.61
C ALA A 69 17.25 22.49 -16.01
N THR A 70 18.54 22.69 -15.77
CA THR A 70 19.27 23.91 -16.09
C THR A 70 20.46 23.57 -16.97
N ASN A 71 20.66 24.32 -18.06
CA ASN A 71 21.81 24.14 -18.93
C ASN A 71 23.03 24.95 -18.46
N THR A 72 24.19 24.71 -19.07
CA THR A 72 25.45 25.42 -18.75
C THR A 72 25.40 26.93 -18.97
N PHE A 73 24.40 27.43 -19.71
CA PHE A 73 24.16 28.85 -19.96
C PHE A 73 23.17 29.48 -18.95
N GLY A 74 22.67 28.71 -17.98
CA GLY A 74 21.73 29.17 -16.96
C GLY A 74 20.26 29.24 -17.41
N LEU A 75 19.91 28.67 -18.57
CA LEU A 75 18.52 28.52 -19.00
C LEU A 75 17.91 27.30 -18.34
N SER A 76 16.73 27.47 -17.74
CA SER A 76 16.03 26.41 -17.01
C SER A 76 14.67 26.07 -17.62
N LYS A 77 14.26 24.81 -17.46
CA LYS A 77 12.92 24.30 -17.78
C LYS A 77 12.43 23.37 -16.67
N THR A 78 11.20 23.60 -16.20
CA THR A 78 10.53 22.76 -15.19
C THR A 78 9.59 21.76 -15.86
N LEU A 79 9.57 20.53 -15.33
CA LEU A 79 8.69 19.43 -15.71
C LEU A 79 7.99 18.87 -14.47
N GLU A 80 6.75 18.44 -14.64
CA GLU A 80 5.98 17.71 -13.65
C GLU A 80 6.12 16.20 -13.88
N VAL A 81 6.55 15.48 -12.85
CA VAL A 81 6.60 14.01 -12.80
C VAL A 81 5.39 13.54 -11.98
N THR A 82 4.46 12.86 -12.62
CA THR A 82 3.28 12.29 -11.96
C THR A 82 3.57 10.87 -11.47
N VAL A 83 3.51 10.66 -10.16
CA VAL A 83 3.59 9.35 -9.52
C VAL A 83 2.17 8.90 -9.19
N THR A 84 1.83 7.66 -9.52
CA THR A 84 0.54 7.05 -9.20
C THR A 84 0.74 5.91 -8.20
N VAL A 85 0.14 6.05 -7.02
CA VAL A 85 0.14 5.05 -5.95
C VAL A 85 -1.19 4.32 -5.97
N LYS A 86 -1.16 2.98 -5.99
CA LYS A 86 -2.36 2.14 -6.06
C LYS A 86 -2.43 1.20 -4.87
N GLY A 87 -3.56 1.19 -4.17
CA GLY A 87 -3.82 0.29 -3.04
C GLY A 87 -4.03 -1.17 -3.45
N THR A 88 -3.74 -2.07 -2.52
CA THR A 88 -4.00 -3.52 -2.61
C THR A 88 -4.99 -3.93 -1.54
N ASN A 89 -5.53 -5.16 -1.61
CA ASN A 89 -6.25 -5.71 -0.48
C ASN A 89 -5.25 -6.40 0.45
N ASP A 90 -5.15 -5.99 1.70
CA ASP A 90 -4.39 -6.70 2.72
C ASP A 90 -5.18 -7.89 3.30
N ILE A 91 -4.52 -8.75 4.07
CA ILE A 91 -5.16 -9.94 4.67
C ILE A 91 -5.75 -9.54 6.02
N PRO A 92 -7.04 -9.84 6.31
CA PRO A 92 -7.64 -9.60 7.61
C PRO A 92 -6.88 -10.31 8.74
N VAL A 93 -6.75 -9.64 9.89
CA VAL A 93 -6.21 -10.18 11.12
C VAL A 93 -7.36 -10.64 12.02
N ILE A 94 -7.32 -11.90 12.46
CA ILE A 94 -8.30 -12.48 13.39
C ILE A 94 -7.67 -12.60 14.78
N THR A 95 -8.41 -12.18 15.80
CA THR A 95 -8.07 -12.37 17.21
C THR A 95 -9.22 -13.05 17.95
N SER A 96 -8.91 -13.81 18.99
CA SER A 96 -9.91 -14.49 19.81
C SER A 96 -9.58 -14.34 21.29
N GLN A 97 -10.59 -14.03 22.11
CA GLN A 97 -10.44 -14.12 23.56
C GLN A 97 -10.46 -15.59 24.01
N ALA A 98 -10.03 -15.83 25.26
CA ALA A 98 -10.09 -17.16 25.86
C ALA A 98 -11.53 -17.70 25.79
N GLN A 99 -11.68 -18.90 25.24
CA GLN A 99 -12.97 -19.57 25.12
C GLN A 99 -13.23 -20.36 26.41
N THR A 100 -14.46 -20.33 26.89
CA THR A 100 -14.88 -21.13 28.06
C THR A 100 -15.90 -22.15 27.62
N GLY A 101 -15.73 -23.38 28.10
CA GLY A 101 -16.65 -24.48 27.84
C GLY A 101 -16.75 -25.36 29.07
N ALA A 102 -17.96 -25.84 29.36
CA ALA A 102 -18.18 -26.86 30.37
C ALA A 102 -18.42 -28.20 29.65
N THR A 103 -17.78 -29.26 30.14
CA THR A 103 -18.11 -30.63 29.75
C THR A 103 -18.84 -31.29 30.88
N LYS A 104 -19.98 -31.93 30.57
CA LYS A 104 -20.80 -32.66 31.52
C LYS A 104 -21.36 -33.87 30.79
N GLU A 105 -21.18 -35.07 31.34
CA GLU A 105 -21.91 -36.25 30.87
C GLU A 105 -23.42 -35.96 31.00
N ASP A 106 -24.15 -36.30 29.95
CA ASP A 106 -25.62 -36.25 29.88
C ASP A 106 -26.29 -34.86 29.83
N ASP A 107 -25.58 -33.81 29.40
CA ASP A 107 -26.16 -32.47 29.17
C ASP A 107 -25.80 -31.90 27.78
N VAL A 108 -26.53 -30.87 27.35
CA VAL A 108 -26.17 -30.14 26.12
C VAL A 108 -24.85 -29.41 26.35
N LEU A 109 -23.81 -29.82 25.63
CA LEU A 109 -22.50 -29.17 25.67
C LEU A 109 -22.57 -27.81 24.99
N SER A 110 -22.32 -26.75 25.75
CA SER A 110 -22.17 -25.39 25.22
C SER A 110 -20.80 -24.83 25.56
N ALA A 111 -20.09 -24.35 24.54
CA ALA A 111 -18.91 -23.52 24.68
C ALA A 111 -19.21 -22.14 24.09
N SER A 112 -18.70 -21.11 24.74
CA SER A 112 -18.87 -19.73 24.29
C SER A 112 -17.54 -19.01 24.25
N GLY A 113 -17.43 -18.11 23.29
CA GLY A 113 -16.43 -17.06 23.30
C GLY A 113 -16.54 -16.20 22.06
N GLN A 114 -15.64 -15.24 21.96
CA GLN A 114 -15.71 -14.18 20.96
C GLN A 114 -14.47 -14.20 20.08
N VAL A 115 -14.71 -14.13 18.78
CA VAL A 115 -13.70 -13.80 17.78
C VAL A 115 -13.96 -12.39 17.27
N THR A 116 -12.90 -11.65 17.01
CA THR A 116 -12.95 -10.33 16.36
C THR A 116 -11.95 -10.36 15.22
N ALA A 117 -12.32 -9.78 14.08
CA ALA A 117 -11.42 -9.56 12.97
C ALA A 117 -11.31 -8.06 12.67
N SER A 118 -10.17 -7.67 12.12
CA SER A 118 -9.89 -6.33 11.64
C SER A 118 -9.12 -6.42 10.33
N ASP A 119 -9.33 -5.45 9.45
CA ASP A 119 -8.55 -5.27 8.23
C ASP A 119 -8.20 -3.79 8.13
N ILE A 120 -6.99 -3.49 7.67
CA ILE A 120 -6.45 -2.14 7.63
C ILE A 120 -6.95 -1.36 6.41
N ASP A 121 -7.43 -2.06 5.38
CA ASP A 121 -7.92 -1.44 4.14
C ASP A 121 -9.13 -0.54 4.40
N HIS A 122 -9.12 0.64 3.80
CA HIS A 122 -10.24 1.56 3.83
C HIS A 122 -11.51 0.89 3.28
N GLY A 123 -12.57 0.89 4.11
CA GLY A 123 -13.86 0.32 3.72
C GLY A 123 -13.88 -1.20 3.72
N ALA A 124 -12.90 -1.86 4.35
CA ALA A 124 -12.88 -3.30 4.52
C ALA A 124 -14.21 -3.85 5.08
N VAL A 125 -14.70 -4.93 4.47
CA VAL A 125 -15.91 -5.65 4.89
C VAL A 125 -15.54 -7.05 5.34
N LEU A 126 -15.86 -7.38 6.58
CA LEU A 126 -15.53 -8.66 7.21
C LEU A 126 -16.76 -9.57 7.28
N THR A 127 -16.62 -10.82 6.84
CA THR A 127 -17.68 -11.84 6.92
C THR A 127 -17.27 -12.94 7.88
N TYR A 128 -18.16 -13.28 8.82
CA TYR A 128 -17.97 -14.34 9.81
C TYR A 128 -18.89 -15.52 9.49
N THR A 129 -18.32 -16.71 9.32
CA THR A 129 -19.11 -17.93 9.12
C THR A 129 -18.74 -18.94 10.21
N PRO A 130 -19.65 -19.29 11.13
CA PRO A 130 -19.40 -20.35 12.10
C PRO A 130 -19.40 -21.71 11.39
N ASP A 131 -18.42 -22.56 11.70
CA ASP A 131 -18.41 -23.94 11.24
C ASP A 131 -19.37 -24.75 12.13
N ASN A 132 -20.56 -25.03 11.61
CA ASN A 132 -21.52 -25.88 12.29
C ASN A 132 -21.18 -27.33 11.93
N THR A 133 -20.30 -27.95 12.72
CA THR A 133 -20.18 -29.41 12.79
C THR A 133 -20.61 -29.86 14.18
N GLN A 134 -21.88 -29.65 14.52
CA GLN A 134 -22.51 -30.54 15.49
C GLN A 134 -22.70 -31.88 14.78
N ALA A 135 -21.72 -32.77 14.95
CA ALA A 135 -21.87 -34.16 14.58
C ALA A 135 -23.12 -34.69 15.28
N ASN A 136 -24.17 -34.86 14.49
CA ASN A 136 -25.34 -35.64 14.85
C ASN A 136 -24.86 -37.07 15.13
N MET A 137 -24.44 -37.36 16.38
CA MET A 137 -24.30 -38.73 16.87
C MET A 137 -25.69 -39.28 17.17
N ALA A 138 -26.54 -39.32 16.14
CA ALA A 138 -27.67 -40.21 16.07
C ALA A 138 -27.18 -41.50 15.38
N ASN A 139 -26.80 -42.49 16.18
CA ASN A 139 -26.79 -43.89 15.75
C ASN A 139 -27.11 -44.73 17.00
N SER A 140 -28.39 -45.02 17.24
CA SER A 140 -29.10 -46.24 16.79
C SER A 140 -28.79 -47.46 17.67
N ARG A 141 -29.78 -47.77 18.53
CA ARG A 141 -30.10 -49.05 19.20
C ARG A 141 -29.33 -49.40 20.46
#